data_AF-A0A8S3ECM5-F1
#
_entry.id   AF-A0A8S3ECM5-F1
#
_cell.length_a   1.000
_cell.length_b   1.000
_cell.length_c   1.000
_cell.angle_alpha   90.00
_cell.angle_beta   90.00
_cell.angle_gamma   90.00
#
_symmetry.space_group_name_H-M   'P 1'
#
loop_
_entity.id
_entity.type
_entity.pdbx_description
1 polymer ?
#
loop_
_entity_poly.entity_id
_entity_poly.type
_entity_poly.pdbx_seq_one_letter_code
_entity_poly.pdbx_strand_id
1 'polypeptide(L)' 'MLFPFQWQCPYIPLCPLALSDVLSAPCPFIIGIDSRYFDLCEPPHDVICVDLDT' A
#
# COMPACT_ATOMS: atom_id res chain seq x y z
N MET A 1 -3.14 -10.41 11.36
CA MET A 1 -1.98 -11.01 12.07
C MET A 1 -1.59 -12.30 11.38
N LEU A 2 -0.30 -12.57 11.15
CA LEU A 2 0.19 -13.72 10.37
C LEU A 2 0.88 -14.83 11.19
N PHE A 3 1.10 -14.64 12.49
CA PHE A 3 1.81 -15.59 13.35
C PHE A 3 1.24 -17.02 13.22
N PRO A 4 2.09 -18.08 13.10
CA PRO A 4 3.56 -18.09 13.15
C PRO A 4 4.25 -17.81 11.80
N PHE A 5 3.50 -17.48 10.76
CA PHE A 5 4.03 -17.20 9.43
C PHE A 5 4.52 -15.75 9.33
N GLN A 6 5.36 -15.50 8.31
CA GLN A 6 5.89 -14.18 7.97
C GLN A 6 5.48 -13.81 6.55
N TRP A 7 5.14 -12.54 6.36
CA TRP A 7 4.94 -11.97 5.04
C TRP A 7 6.24 -12.03 4.23
N GLN A 8 6.19 -12.54 3.00
CA GLN A 8 7.37 -12.76 2.16
C GLN A 8 7.50 -11.73 1.03
N CYS A 9 6.46 -10.94 0.78
CA CYS A 9 6.44 -9.97 -0.30
C CYS A 9 6.87 -8.59 0.21
N PRO A 10 6.99 -7.56 -0.66
CA PRO A 10 7.33 -6.22 -0.22
C PRO A 10 6.42 -5.73 0.91
N TYR A 11 7.06 -5.18 1.94
CA TYR A 11 6.42 -4.53 3.08
C TYR A 11 7.05 -3.16 3.27
N ILE A 12 6.31 -2.10 2.97
CA ILE A 12 6.75 -0.71 3.10
C ILE A 12 5.84 -0.04 4.14
N PRO A 13 6.27 0.07 5.40
CA PRO A 13 5.42 0.63 6.46
C PRO A 13 4.94 2.06 6.18
N LEU A 14 5.75 2.87 5.47
CA LEU A 14 5.41 4.21 5.03
C LEU A 14 6.14 4.53 3.72
N CYS A 15 5.38 4.67 2.63
CA CYS A 15 5.87 5.01 1.32
C CYS A 15 5.75 6.52 1.07
N PRO A 16 6.82 7.21 0.65
CA PRO A 16 6.72 8.59 0.18
C PRO A 16 5.81 8.68 -1.06
N LEU A 17 5.02 9.75 -1.16
CA LEU A 17 4.10 9.98 -2.29
C LEU A 17 4.80 9.95 -3.66
N ALA A 18 6.06 10.42 -3.72
CA ALA A 18 6.88 10.41 -4.93
C ALA A 18 7.24 8.99 -5.46
N LEU A 19 7.01 7.94 -4.65
CA LEU A 19 7.23 6.54 -5.01
C LEU A 19 5.92 5.75 -5.10
N SER A 20 4.77 6.42 -5.17
CA SER A 20 3.45 5.79 -5.19
C SER A 20 3.19 4.91 -6.42
N ASP A 21 3.97 5.06 -7.50
CA ASP A 21 3.94 4.15 -8.66
C ASP A 21 4.19 2.68 -8.29
N VAL A 22 4.81 2.40 -7.13
CA VAL A 22 4.98 1.05 -6.59
C VAL A 22 3.65 0.32 -6.38
N LEU A 23 2.52 1.04 -6.26
CA LEU A 23 1.19 0.45 -6.17
C LEU A 23 0.78 -0.32 -7.43
N SER A 24 1.46 -0.08 -8.56
CA SER A 24 1.25 -0.83 -9.81
C SER A 24 2.14 -2.08 -9.91
N ALA A 25 2.82 -2.47 -8.81
CA ALA A 25 3.69 -3.64 -8.82
C ALA A 25 2.88 -4.92 -9.11
N PRO A 26 3.38 -5.82 -9.99
CA PRO A 26 2.65 -7.01 -10.41
C PRO A 26 2.68 -8.15 -9.36
N CYS A 27 3.07 -7.85 -8.12
CA CYS A 27 3.21 -8.82 -7.04
C CYS A 27 2.46 -8.34 -5.80
N PRO A 28 2.09 -9.25 -4.87
CA PRO A 28 1.45 -8.85 -3.63
C PRO A 28 2.34 -7.89 -2.84
N PHE A 29 1.76 -6.88 -2.19
CA PHE A 29 2.50 -5.97 -1.34
C PHE A 29 1.64 -5.51 -0.17
N ILE A 30 2.29 -5.01 0.87
CA ILE A 30 1.66 -4.26 1.96
C ILE A 30 2.39 -2.93 2.08
N ILE A 31 1.66 -1.83 1.90
CA ILE A 31 2.23 -0.49 1.85
C ILE A 31 1.37 0.45 2.70
N GLY A 32 2.01 1.19 3.61
CA GLY A 32 1.40 2.35 4.23
C GLY A 32 1.65 3.58 3.38
N ILE A 33 0.61 4.36 3.12
CA ILE A 33 0.70 5.62 2.37
C ILE A 33 -0.03 6.71 3.15
N ASP A 34 0.40 7.95 2.95
CA ASP A 34 -0.26 9.12 3.50
C ASP A 34 -1.64 9.31 2.82
N SER A 35 -2.67 9.65 3.58
CA SER A 35 -4.06 9.78 3.07
C SER A 35 -4.18 10.86 1.98
N ARG A 36 -3.26 11.84 1.91
CA ARG A 36 -3.16 12.80 0.81
C ARG A 36 -2.96 12.16 -0.57
N TYR A 37 -2.54 10.90 -0.65
CA TYR A 37 -2.48 10.16 -1.92
C TYR A 37 -3.84 10.12 -2.62
N PHE A 38 -4.92 9.89 -1.86
CA PHE A 38 -6.27 9.74 -2.40
C PHE A 38 -6.86 11.06 -2.93
N ASP A 39 -6.30 12.21 -2.53
CA ASP A 39 -6.64 13.51 -3.10
C ASP A 39 -6.01 13.75 -4.48
N LEU A 40 -4.91 13.03 -4.78
CA LEU A 40 -4.06 13.25 -5.96
C LEU A 40 -4.25 12.20 -7.05
N CYS A 41 -4.46 10.94 -6.65
CA CYS A 41 -4.49 9.79 -7.56
C CYS A 41 -5.59 8.80 -7.14
N GLU A 42 -6.21 8.16 -8.13
CA GLU A 42 -7.05 6.99 -7.89
C GLU A 42 -6.18 5.74 -7.71
N PRO A 43 -6.43 4.90 -6.69
CA PRO A 43 -5.70 3.64 -6.53
C PRO A 43 -6.04 2.66 -7.67
N PRO A 44 -5.09 1.78 -8.07
CA PRO A 44 -5.37 0.75 -9.07
C PRO A 44 -6.52 -0.18 -8.64
N HIS A 45 -7.30 -0.68 -9.60
CA HIS A 45 -8.52 -1.46 -9.33
C HIS A 45 -8.28 -2.80 -8.62
N ASP A 46 -7.06 -3.34 -8.70
CA ASP A 46 -6.63 -4.59 -8.07
C ASP A 46 -5.96 -4.37 -6.70
N VAL A 47 -5.95 -3.13 -6.20
CA VAL A 47 -5.39 -2.78 -4.89
C VAL A 47 -6.51 -2.62 -3.86
N ILE A 48 -6.34 -3.27 -2.71
CA ILE A 48 -7.24 -3.12 -1.57
C ILE A 48 -6.73 -1.98 -0.70
N CYS A 49 -7.51 -0.90 -0.63
CA CYS A 49 -7.23 0.24 0.24
C CYS A 49 -8.02 0.13 1.54
N VAL A 50 -7.34 0.38 2.67
CA VAL A 50 -7.96 0.47 3.99
C VAL A 50 -7.62 1.84 4.55
N ASP A 51 -8.62 2.70 4.69
CA ASP A 51 -8.48 3.97 5.38
C ASP A 51 -8.46 3.71 6.91
N LEU A 52 -7.50 4.33 7.60
CA LEU A 52 -7.30 4.21 9.04
C LEU A 52 -7.65 5.51 9.78
N ASP A 53 -7.95 6.60 9.05
CA ASP A 53 -8.36 7.89 9.63
C ASP A 53 -9.86 7.91 9.99
N THR A 54 -10.64 6.88 9.59
CA THR A 54 -12.05 6.67 9.95
C THR A 54 -12.22 5.61 11.04
#